data_AF-A0A1A9VM98-F1
#
_entry.id   AF-A0A1A9VM98-F1
#
_cell.length_a   1.000
_cell.length_b   1.000
_cell.length_c   1.000
_cell.angle_alpha   90.00
_cell.angle_beta   90.00
_cell.angle_gamma   90.00
#
_symmetry.space_group_name_H-M   'P 1'
#
loop_
_entity.id
_entity.type
_entity.pdbx_description
1 polymer ?
#
loop_
_entity_poly.entity_id
_entity_poly.type
_entity_poly.pdbx_seq_one_letter_code
_entity_poly.pdbx_strand_id
1 'polypeptide(L)'
;MHGRLKVRTTEEEREHKKKEQALKVKAYKAAMQLIMTKRQKQEYDDEMLTASTPILQRNPDVTTLWNIRRECVLEKIKNIKSLTDEQADGNENESEEDSAVTKERKIQQIFERELNFTEHCLPVNPKSYNIWHHRIWVLENSPQANWQNELALCSSYLKKDERNFHTWDYRRYVAEKAKVPQQKELDFCTEKIKINFSNYSSWHQRSLLLPILYPYEGEAKPKKPMNEEKLKEELEMVLTAAFTDPNDSSAWFYQRWLLGYSRPEMAVCAFRANQEKAVIAFTKPLPSKGLKVTLKSSDKEQELTEWRTVNLGPSDYMLKTTIKAGSDLKIFNYIEVCTPLYTSELLPLTTFHDDIYYFQALVSSTAYTDDVLDELKAHLQMCENLLEYEPDSKWTLLTSALLMRAIGSQTYHSKALNYLEKLQTVDNLRENYYKDLASKWILENALMDWSKTENIPKQLNLNDLKQLTTLTDPQYLCIADEILLSDNLKERCTALKTFQEI
;
A
#
# COMPACT_ATOMS: atom_id res chain seq x y z
N MET A 1 -27.11 1.43 -1.33
CA MET A 1 -27.63 2.70 -1.88
C MET A 1 -27.18 2.98 -3.33
N HIS A 2 -26.38 2.13 -3.96
CA HIS A 2 -25.81 2.38 -5.29
C HIS A 2 -26.71 1.88 -6.43
N GLY A 3 -26.55 2.46 -7.63
CA GLY A 3 -27.14 1.96 -8.88
C GLY A 3 -28.67 2.05 -8.99
N ARG A 4 -29.37 2.69 -8.03
CA ARG A 4 -30.82 2.84 -8.09
C ARG A 4 -31.20 3.96 -9.05
N LEU A 5 -31.58 3.58 -10.27
CA LEU A 5 -32.13 4.51 -11.25
C LEU A 5 -33.43 5.14 -10.73
N LYS A 6 -33.57 6.45 -10.91
CA LYS A 6 -34.81 7.16 -10.59
C LYS A 6 -35.84 6.87 -11.67
N VAL A 7 -36.70 5.88 -11.44
CA VAL A 7 -37.79 5.54 -12.35
C VAL A 7 -39.01 6.41 -12.03
N ARG A 8 -39.61 7.06 -13.03
CA ARG A 8 -40.93 7.69 -12.90
C ARG A 8 -41.98 6.57 -12.87
N THR A 9 -42.49 6.26 -11.68
CA THR A 9 -43.60 5.31 -11.49
C THR A 9 -44.93 6.06 -11.42
N THR A 10 -46.01 5.43 -11.89
CA THR A 10 -47.37 5.96 -11.73
C THR A 10 -47.77 5.98 -10.25
N GLU A 11 -48.82 6.73 -9.89
CA GLU A 11 -49.28 6.81 -8.50
C GLU A 11 -49.83 5.46 -8.02
N GLU A 12 -50.51 4.71 -8.89
CA GLU A 12 -51.03 3.37 -8.59
C GLU A 12 -49.92 2.36 -8.30
N GLU A 13 -48.84 2.35 -9.10
CA GLU A 13 -47.67 1.50 -8.85
C GLU A 13 -46.94 1.88 -7.56
N ARG A 14 -46.90 3.18 -7.23
CA ARG A 14 -46.30 3.67 -5.99
C ARG A 14 -47.10 3.22 -4.78
N GLU A 15 -48.42 3.35 -4.82
CA GLU A 15 -49.34 2.86 -3.79
C GLU A 15 -49.23 1.33 -3.62
N HIS A 16 -49.17 0.56 -4.70
CA HIS A 16 -48.98 -0.89 -4.66
C HIS A 16 -47.64 -1.27 -4.00
N LYS A 17 -46.52 -0.68 -4.44
CA LYS A 17 -45.19 -0.91 -3.83
C LYS A 17 -45.16 -0.53 -2.36
N LYS A 18 -45.83 0.55 -1.97
CA LYS A 18 -45.92 1.00 -0.57
C LYS A 18 -46.65 -0.01 0.30
N LYS A 19 -47.77 -0.57 -0.17
CA LYS A 19 -48.51 -1.64 0.53
C LYS A 19 -47.65 -2.91 0.67
N GLU A 20 -47.00 -3.34 -0.41
CA GLU A 20 -46.09 -4.50 -0.38
C GLU A 20 -44.93 -4.29 0.60
N GLN A 21 -44.32 -3.11 0.60
CA GLN A 21 -43.24 -2.76 1.52
C GLN A 21 -43.72 -2.69 2.98
N ALA A 22 -44.93 -2.19 3.25
CA ALA A 22 -45.49 -2.15 4.59
C ALA A 22 -45.67 -3.57 5.17
N LEU A 23 -46.15 -4.53 4.37
CA LEU A 23 -46.26 -5.93 4.79
C LEU A 23 -44.88 -6.54 5.09
N LYS A 24 -43.89 -6.28 4.24
CA LYS A 24 -42.50 -6.72 4.45
C LYS A 24 -41.90 -6.14 5.73
N VAL A 25 -42.13 -4.85 6.00
CA VAL A 25 -41.66 -4.18 7.22
C VAL A 25 -42.35 -4.75 8.46
N LYS A 26 -43.65 -5.06 8.40
CA LYS A 26 -44.37 -5.67 9.52
C LYS A 26 -43.78 -7.04 9.86
N ALA A 27 -43.56 -7.90 8.87
CA ALA A 27 -42.94 -9.21 9.06
C ALA A 27 -41.51 -9.10 9.63
N TYR A 28 -40.70 -8.18 9.10
CA TYR A 28 -39.35 -7.89 9.62
C TYR A 28 -39.38 -7.48 11.09
N LYS A 29 -40.26 -6.53 11.46
CA LYS A 29 -40.38 -6.06 12.86
C LYS A 29 -40.79 -7.19 13.81
N ALA A 30 -41.75 -8.02 13.40
CA ALA A 30 -42.19 -9.16 14.21
C ALA A 30 -41.05 -10.17 14.44
N ALA A 31 -40.32 -10.54 13.38
CA ALA A 31 -39.18 -11.45 13.49
C ALA A 31 -38.05 -10.86 14.34
N MET A 32 -37.72 -9.58 14.17
CA MET A 32 -36.73 -8.90 15.02
C MET A 32 -37.15 -8.84 16.48
N GLN A 33 -38.42 -8.59 16.77
CA GLN A 33 -38.94 -8.56 18.14
C GLN A 33 -38.80 -9.94 18.80
N LEU A 34 -39.20 -11.00 18.10
CA LEU A 34 -39.03 -12.38 18.57
C LEU A 34 -37.55 -12.66 18.90
N ILE A 35 -36.66 -12.41 17.95
CA ILE A 35 -35.21 -12.63 18.10
C ILE A 35 -34.67 -11.85 19.30
N MET A 36 -34.99 -10.57 19.44
CA MET A 36 -34.45 -9.75 20.52
C MET A 36 -34.99 -10.17 21.90
N THR A 37 -36.26 -10.56 21.99
CA THR A 37 -36.85 -11.09 23.22
C THR A 37 -36.18 -12.40 23.64
N LYS A 38 -35.96 -13.34 22.70
CA LYS A 38 -35.25 -14.59 23.02
C LYS A 38 -33.80 -14.36 23.42
N ARG A 39 -33.10 -13.47 22.72
CA ARG A 39 -31.72 -13.09 23.07
C ARG A 39 -31.62 -12.48 24.48
N GLN A 40 -32.57 -11.63 24.89
CA GLN A 40 -32.61 -11.06 26.24
C GLN A 40 -32.75 -12.13 27.32
N LYS A 41 -33.47 -13.22 27.02
CA LYS A 41 -33.62 -14.38 27.89
C LYS A 41 -32.50 -15.42 27.75
N GLN A 42 -31.52 -15.17 26.88
CA GLN A 42 -30.44 -16.10 26.53
C GLN A 42 -30.93 -17.45 25.97
N GLU A 43 -32.07 -17.45 25.29
CA GLU A 43 -32.68 -18.62 24.66
C GLU A 43 -32.18 -18.79 23.21
N TYR A 44 -30.98 -19.36 23.04
CA TYR A 44 -30.34 -19.51 21.72
C TYR A 44 -30.72 -20.83 21.03
N ASP A 45 -31.64 -20.79 20.06
CA ASP A 45 -32.19 -22.00 19.44
C ASP A 45 -32.50 -21.90 17.92
N ASP A 46 -33.06 -22.99 17.37
CA ASP A 46 -33.43 -23.10 15.95
C ASP A 46 -34.50 -22.10 15.51
N GLU A 47 -35.35 -21.65 16.44
CA GLU A 47 -36.37 -20.66 16.12
C GLU A 47 -35.71 -19.31 15.78
N MET A 48 -34.66 -18.91 16.53
CA MET A 48 -33.87 -17.72 16.22
C MET A 48 -33.15 -17.82 14.88
N LEU A 49 -32.57 -18.99 14.57
CA LEU A 49 -31.95 -19.24 13.27
C LEU A 49 -32.98 -19.14 12.14
N THR A 50 -34.15 -19.75 12.31
CA THR A 50 -35.25 -19.73 11.34
C THR A 50 -35.79 -18.32 11.12
N ALA A 51 -35.99 -17.54 12.20
CA ALA A 51 -36.48 -16.18 12.13
C ALA A 51 -35.48 -15.20 11.48
N SER A 52 -34.17 -15.43 11.64
CA SER A 52 -33.12 -14.57 11.08
C SER A 52 -32.85 -14.84 9.59
N THR A 53 -33.04 -16.08 9.11
CA THR A 53 -32.83 -16.50 7.72
C THR A 53 -33.48 -15.58 6.67
N PRO A 54 -34.82 -15.35 6.68
CA PRO A 54 -35.48 -14.55 5.65
C PRO A 54 -35.10 -13.06 5.72
N ILE A 55 -34.62 -12.58 6.87
CA ILE A 55 -34.11 -11.21 7.02
C ILE A 55 -32.78 -11.08 6.31
N LEU A 56 -31.84 -11.98 6.59
CA LEU A 56 -30.49 -11.95 6.05
C LEU A 56 -30.43 -12.31 4.57
N GLN A 57 -31.29 -13.21 4.09
CA GLN A 57 -31.46 -13.49 2.65
C GLN A 57 -32.06 -12.30 1.86
N ARG A 58 -32.54 -11.26 2.53
CA ARG A 58 -33.00 -10.02 1.90
C ARG A 58 -32.06 -8.85 2.14
N ASN A 59 -31.46 -8.80 3.32
CA ASN A 59 -30.52 -7.79 3.74
C ASN A 59 -29.42 -8.45 4.60
N PRO A 60 -28.33 -8.94 3.97
CA PRO A 60 -27.24 -9.55 4.70
C PRO A 60 -26.40 -8.55 5.49
N ASP A 61 -26.68 -7.24 5.39
CA ASP A 61 -25.91 -6.22 6.09
C ASP A 61 -26.40 -5.94 7.52
N VAL A 62 -27.36 -6.72 8.03
CA VAL A 62 -27.80 -6.66 9.43
C VAL A 62 -26.79 -7.39 10.34
N THR A 63 -25.71 -6.70 10.70
CA THR A 63 -24.57 -7.26 11.46
C THR A 63 -24.99 -7.98 12.73
N THR A 64 -25.92 -7.42 13.52
CA THR A 64 -26.38 -8.01 14.78
C THR A 64 -26.95 -9.42 14.61
N LEU A 65 -27.62 -9.70 13.50
CA LEU A 65 -28.20 -11.02 13.26
C LEU A 65 -27.12 -12.08 13.00
N TRP A 66 -26.01 -11.73 12.35
CA TRP A 66 -24.89 -12.67 12.21
C TRP A 66 -24.26 -13.01 13.55
N ASN A 67 -24.13 -12.05 14.47
CA ASN A 67 -23.66 -12.31 15.82
C ASN A 67 -24.59 -13.30 16.55
N ILE A 68 -25.90 -13.06 16.46
CA ILE A 68 -26.92 -13.91 17.06
C ILE A 68 -26.91 -15.32 16.47
N ARG A 69 -26.72 -15.46 15.15
CA ARG A 69 -26.56 -16.78 14.54
C ARG A 69 -25.36 -17.53 15.08
N ARG A 70 -24.21 -16.86 15.26
CA ARG A 70 -23.04 -17.47 15.89
C ARG A 70 -23.31 -17.92 17.33
N GLU A 71 -24.01 -17.11 18.12
CA GLU A 71 -24.45 -17.50 19.48
C GLU A 71 -25.31 -18.78 19.45
N CYS A 72 -26.28 -18.88 18.54
CA CYS A 72 -27.12 -20.06 18.37
C CYS A 72 -26.35 -21.30 17.90
N VAL A 73 -25.41 -21.13 16.97
CA VAL A 73 -24.53 -22.21 16.50
C VAL A 73 -23.67 -22.73 17.63
N LEU A 74 -23.06 -21.85 18.43
CA LEU A 74 -22.23 -22.23 19.57
C LEU A 74 -23.03 -22.98 20.64
N GLU A 75 -24.24 -22.53 20.98
CA GLU A 75 -25.08 -23.23 21.96
C GLU A 75 -25.49 -24.62 21.46
N LYS A 76 -25.82 -24.77 20.17
CA LYS A 76 -26.07 -26.08 19.56
C LYS A 76 -24.87 -27.04 19.67
N ILE A 77 -23.67 -26.54 19.39
CA ILE A 77 -22.45 -27.34 19.48
C ILE A 77 -22.21 -27.78 20.93
N LYS A 78 -22.39 -26.86 21.89
CA LYS A 78 -22.29 -27.17 23.32
C LYS A 78 -23.29 -28.26 23.73
N ASN A 79 -24.53 -28.18 23.25
CA ASN A 79 -25.55 -29.20 23.52
C ASN A 79 -25.19 -30.57 22.93
N ILE A 80 -24.63 -30.63 21.71
CA ILE A 80 -24.16 -31.88 21.11
C ILE A 80 -23.00 -32.48 21.91
N LYS A 81 -22.05 -31.64 22.33
CA LYS A 81 -20.90 -32.08 23.13
C LYS A 81 -21.32 -32.62 24.51
N SER A 82 -22.44 -32.14 25.06
CA SER A 82 -22.99 -32.64 26.33
C SER A 82 -23.85 -33.89 26.22
N LEU A 83 -24.11 -34.42 25.02
CA LEU A 83 -24.88 -35.67 24.85
C LEU A 83 -24.11 -36.85 25.46
N THR A 84 -24.83 -37.72 26.17
CA THR A 84 -24.31 -39.04 26.58
C THR A 84 -24.13 -39.93 25.36
N ASP A 85 -23.32 -40.99 25.47
CA ASP A 85 -23.03 -41.87 24.32
C ASP A 85 -24.28 -42.58 23.80
N GLU A 86 -25.15 -43.06 24.70
CA GLU A 86 -26.48 -43.60 24.34
C GLU A 86 -27.35 -42.61 23.55
N GLN A 87 -27.28 -41.31 23.85
CA GLN A 87 -28.04 -40.25 23.17
C GLN A 87 -27.38 -39.79 21.86
N ALA A 88 -26.08 -40.03 21.71
CA ALA A 88 -25.34 -39.67 20.52
C ALA A 88 -25.59 -40.68 19.38
N ASP A 89 -25.66 -41.96 19.70
CA ASP A 89 -25.54 -43.04 18.69
C ASP A 89 -26.88 -43.72 18.36
N GLY A 90 -27.91 -43.55 19.20
CA GLY A 90 -29.21 -44.17 18.96
C GLY A 90 -29.20 -45.71 19.04
N ASN A 91 -28.10 -46.30 19.54
CA ASN A 91 -27.89 -47.74 19.73
C ASN A 91 -26.91 -47.97 20.90
N GLU A 92 -27.23 -48.88 21.83
CA GLU A 92 -26.46 -49.14 23.07
C GLU A 92 -25.14 -49.93 22.86
N ASN A 93 -24.79 -50.32 21.64
CA ASN A 93 -23.70 -51.27 21.35
C ASN A 93 -22.48 -50.66 20.61
N GLU A 94 -22.41 -49.34 20.45
CA GLU A 94 -21.29 -48.67 19.77
C GLU A 94 -20.19 -48.24 20.77
N SER A 95 -18.93 -48.23 20.31
CA SER A 95 -17.77 -47.92 21.17
C SER A 95 -17.66 -46.42 21.46
N GLU A 96 -16.92 -46.02 22.50
CA GLU A 96 -16.67 -44.59 22.80
C GLU A 96 -16.04 -43.82 21.61
N GLU A 97 -15.22 -44.50 20.79
CA GLU A 97 -14.65 -43.94 19.57
C GLU A 97 -15.74 -43.66 18.50
N ASP A 98 -16.71 -44.55 18.35
CA ASP A 98 -17.83 -44.38 17.41
C ASP A 98 -18.74 -43.20 17.84
N SER A 99 -19.02 -43.06 19.14
CA SER A 99 -19.78 -41.93 19.71
C SER A 99 -19.12 -40.58 19.43
N ALA A 100 -17.80 -40.50 19.63
CA ALA A 100 -17.04 -39.28 19.39
C ALA A 100 -17.11 -38.87 17.90
N VAL A 101 -16.96 -39.83 16.99
CA VAL A 101 -17.07 -39.63 15.54
C VAL A 101 -18.49 -39.17 15.16
N THR A 102 -19.53 -39.75 15.75
CA THR A 102 -20.93 -39.35 15.54
C THR A 102 -21.19 -37.91 16.00
N LYS A 103 -20.68 -37.52 17.18
CA LYS A 103 -20.79 -36.14 17.70
C LYS A 103 -20.06 -35.15 16.79
N GLU A 104 -18.84 -35.47 16.35
CA GLU A 104 -18.07 -34.62 15.43
C GLU A 104 -18.81 -34.45 14.09
N ARG A 105 -19.37 -35.52 13.54
CA ARG A 105 -20.19 -35.46 12.31
C ARG A 105 -21.41 -34.57 12.46
N LYS A 106 -22.13 -34.64 13.59
CA LYS A 106 -23.27 -33.75 13.87
C LYS A 106 -22.84 -32.28 13.95
N ILE A 107 -21.69 -32.00 14.57
CA ILE A 107 -21.11 -30.64 14.63
C ILE A 107 -20.74 -30.15 13.23
N GLN A 108 -20.07 -30.98 12.43
CA GLN A 108 -19.71 -30.65 11.05
C GLN A 108 -20.95 -30.28 10.21
N GLN A 109 -22.05 -31.03 10.34
CA GLN A 109 -23.31 -30.73 9.64
C GLN A 109 -23.90 -29.36 10.00
N ILE A 110 -23.68 -28.85 11.22
CA ILE A 110 -24.14 -27.51 11.60
C ILE A 110 -23.38 -26.45 10.80
N PHE A 111 -22.06 -26.57 10.71
CA PHE A 111 -21.23 -25.63 9.97
C PHE A 111 -21.49 -25.70 8.47
N GLU A 112 -21.69 -26.90 7.90
CA GLU A 112 -22.07 -27.07 6.49
C GLU A 112 -23.40 -26.37 6.16
N ARG A 113 -24.39 -26.44 7.07
CA ARG A 113 -25.66 -25.70 6.92
C ARG A 113 -25.45 -24.19 6.94
N GLU A 114 -24.54 -23.67 7.77
CA GLU A 114 -24.21 -22.24 7.79
C GLU A 114 -23.44 -21.79 6.54
N LEU A 115 -22.53 -22.62 6.01
CA LEU A 115 -21.87 -22.35 4.73
C LEU A 115 -22.90 -22.30 3.59
N ASN A 116 -23.81 -23.28 3.54
CA ASN A 116 -24.88 -23.28 2.55
C ASN A 116 -25.79 -22.05 2.70
N PHE A 117 -26.12 -21.65 3.92
CA PHE A 117 -26.92 -20.45 4.18
C PHE A 117 -26.22 -19.18 3.67
N THR A 118 -24.93 -19.03 3.92
CA THR A 118 -24.17 -17.87 3.41
C THR A 118 -24.08 -17.87 1.89
N GLU A 119 -24.03 -19.02 1.22
CA GLU A 119 -24.12 -19.10 -0.26
C GLU A 119 -25.44 -18.58 -0.82
N HIS A 120 -26.54 -18.70 -0.07
CA HIS A 120 -27.82 -18.09 -0.45
C HIS A 120 -27.85 -16.57 -0.21
N CYS A 121 -27.00 -16.05 0.67
CA CYS A 121 -26.92 -14.62 0.98
C CYS A 121 -25.97 -13.88 0.04
N LEU A 122 -24.90 -14.52 -0.44
CA LEU A 122 -23.88 -13.87 -1.29
C LEU A 122 -24.46 -13.27 -2.59
N PRO A 123 -25.39 -13.92 -3.33
CA PRO A 123 -25.99 -13.32 -4.52
C PRO A 123 -26.77 -12.03 -4.25
N VAL A 124 -27.25 -11.83 -3.02
CA VAL A 124 -28.02 -10.65 -2.61
C VAL A 124 -27.11 -9.44 -2.49
N ASN A 125 -25.97 -9.61 -1.83
CA ASN A 125 -24.92 -8.59 -1.77
C ASN A 125 -23.54 -9.27 -1.68
N PRO A 126 -22.83 -9.45 -2.81
CA PRO A 126 -21.50 -10.06 -2.82
C PRO A 126 -20.41 -9.16 -2.21
N LYS A 127 -20.78 -7.92 -1.83
CA LYS A 127 -19.93 -6.92 -1.18
C LYS A 127 -20.30 -6.70 0.29
N SER A 128 -21.00 -7.68 0.90
CA SER A 128 -21.32 -7.64 2.32
C SER A 128 -20.13 -8.10 3.16
N TYR A 129 -19.57 -7.21 3.98
CA TYR A 129 -18.54 -7.57 4.97
C TYR A 129 -19.01 -8.69 5.90
N ASN A 130 -20.27 -8.65 6.31
CA ASN A 130 -20.80 -9.58 7.30
C ASN A 130 -20.84 -11.02 6.77
N ILE A 131 -21.20 -11.24 5.50
CA ILE A 131 -21.23 -12.60 4.92
C ILE A 131 -19.82 -13.18 4.89
N TRP A 132 -18.86 -12.45 4.32
CA TRP A 132 -17.48 -12.93 4.20
C TRP A 132 -16.85 -13.18 5.57
N HIS A 133 -17.06 -12.28 6.53
CA HIS A 133 -16.59 -12.47 7.91
C HIS A 133 -17.27 -13.68 8.60
N HIS A 134 -18.57 -13.87 8.42
CA HIS A 134 -19.27 -15.04 8.98
C HIS A 134 -18.77 -16.34 8.35
N ARG A 135 -18.48 -16.38 7.04
CA ARG A 135 -17.88 -17.55 6.40
C ARG A 135 -16.51 -17.90 6.96
N ILE A 136 -15.63 -16.89 7.18
CA ILE A 136 -14.34 -17.10 7.85
C ILE A 136 -14.56 -17.75 9.21
N TRP A 137 -15.44 -17.18 10.03
CA TRP A 137 -15.74 -17.73 11.36
C TRP A 137 -16.26 -19.17 11.29
N VAL A 138 -17.15 -19.48 10.36
CA VAL A 138 -17.68 -20.84 10.19
C VAL A 138 -16.55 -21.83 9.87
N LEU A 139 -15.66 -21.47 8.94
CA LEU A 139 -14.56 -22.35 8.54
C LEU A 139 -13.50 -22.53 9.63
N GLU A 140 -13.16 -21.47 10.37
CA GLU A 140 -12.20 -21.57 11.49
C GLU A 140 -12.69 -22.44 12.65
N ASN A 141 -14.02 -22.58 12.80
CA ASN A 141 -14.61 -23.36 13.89
C ASN A 141 -15.08 -24.76 13.42
N SER A 142 -15.07 -25.03 12.12
CA SER A 142 -15.49 -26.32 11.55
C SER A 142 -14.45 -27.40 11.86
N PRO A 143 -14.84 -28.60 12.34
CA PRO A 143 -13.92 -29.71 12.56
C PRO A 143 -13.14 -30.08 11.28
N GLN A 144 -13.83 -30.12 10.14
CA GLN A 144 -13.26 -30.45 8.83
C GLN A 144 -13.61 -29.37 7.80
N ALA A 145 -12.91 -28.25 7.86
CA ALA A 145 -13.08 -27.16 6.89
C ALA A 145 -12.56 -27.54 5.50
N ASN A 146 -13.41 -27.42 4.48
CA ASN A 146 -13.04 -27.66 3.08
C ASN A 146 -12.57 -26.36 2.40
N TRP A 147 -11.32 -25.97 2.66
CA TRP A 147 -10.72 -24.76 2.08
C TRP A 147 -10.61 -24.81 0.55
N GLN A 148 -10.50 -26.01 -0.05
CA GLN A 148 -10.41 -26.16 -1.50
C GLN A 148 -11.71 -25.77 -2.21
N ASN A 149 -12.86 -26.10 -1.62
CA ASN A 149 -14.16 -25.67 -2.11
C ASN A 149 -14.31 -24.14 -2.06
N GLU A 150 -13.75 -23.50 -1.03
CA GLU A 150 -13.78 -22.04 -0.89
C GLU A 150 -12.94 -21.33 -1.96
N LEU A 151 -11.83 -21.93 -2.40
CA LEU A 151 -11.07 -21.42 -3.56
C LEU A 151 -11.91 -21.48 -4.85
N ALA A 152 -12.69 -22.55 -5.05
CA ALA A 152 -13.58 -22.67 -6.19
C ALA A 152 -14.71 -21.61 -6.14
N LEU A 153 -15.26 -21.36 -4.94
CA LEU A 153 -16.21 -20.28 -4.72
C LEU A 153 -15.58 -18.92 -5.07
N CYS A 154 -14.38 -18.62 -4.61
CA CYS A 154 -13.65 -17.39 -4.96
C CYS A 154 -13.50 -17.24 -6.47
N SER A 155 -13.05 -18.30 -7.16
CA SER A 155 -12.89 -18.31 -8.61
C SER A 155 -14.20 -18.01 -9.35
N SER A 156 -15.33 -18.54 -8.86
CA SER A 156 -16.68 -18.28 -9.40
C SER A 156 -17.11 -16.82 -9.19
N TYR A 157 -16.91 -16.26 -8.00
CA TYR A 157 -17.26 -14.85 -7.73
C TYR A 157 -16.36 -13.87 -8.50
N LEU A 158 -15.07 -14.16 -8.62
CA LEU A 158 -14.13 -13.38 -9.43
C LEU A 158 -14.35 -13.55 -10.95
N LYS A 159 -15.13 -14.53 -11.39
CA LYS A 159 -15.61 -14.61 -12.78
C LYS A 159 -16.80 -13.67 -13.01
N LYS A 160 -17.60 -13.39 -11.98
CA LYS A 160 -18.78 -12.51 -12.05
C LYS A 160 -18.44 -11.03 -11.83
N ASP A 161 -17.59 -10.75 -10.84
CA ASP A 161 -17.05 -9.42 -10.55
C ASP A 161 -15.57 -9.57 -10.20
N GLU A 162 -14.73 -9.42 -11.21
CA GLU A 162 -13.28 -9.61 -11.10
C GLU A 162 -12.58 -8.53 -10.25
N ARG A 163 -13.29 -7.42 -9.96
CA ARG A 163 -12.82 -6.29 -9.16
C ARG A 163 -13.41 -6.31 -7.74
N ASN A 164 -14.10 -7.40 -7.36
CA ASN A 164 -14.63 -7.53 -6.01
C ASN A 164 -13.50 -7.75 -5.00
N PHE A 165 -13.06 -6.67 -4.35
CA PHE A 165 -11.98 -6.74 -3.36
C PHE A 165 -12.31 -7.66 -2.19
N HIS A 166 -13.57 -7.78 -1.77
CA HIS A 166 -13.94 -8.71 -0.70
C HIS A 166 -13.62 -10.17 -1.08
N THR A 167 -13.85 -10.54 -2.33
CA THR A 167 -13.53 -11.89 -2.81
C THR A 167 -12.02 -12.08 -2.96
N TRP A 168 -11.27 -11.06 -3.38
CA TRP A 168 -9.80 -11.12 -3.41
C TRP A 168 -9.21 -11.24 -2.00
N ASP A 169 -9.70 -10.47 -1.05
CA ASP A 169 -9.29 -10.51 0.36
C ASP A 169 -9.60 -11.90 0.96
N TYR A 170 -10.81 -12.39 0.74
CA TYR A 170 -11.23 -13.72 1.18
C TYR A 170 -10.39 -14.82 0.51
N ARG A 171 -10.09 -14.70 -0.79
CA ARG A 171 -9.22 -15.65 -1.50
C ARG A 171 -7.83 -15.70 -0.88
N ARG A 172 -7.20 -14.56 -0.57
CA ARG A 172 -5.88 -14.55 0.09
C ARG A 172 -5.91 -15.31 1.40
N TYR A 173 -6.91 -15.05 2.23
CA TYR A 173 -7.10 -15.75 3.50
C TYR A 173 -7.31 -17.26 3.31
N VAL A 174 -8.19 -17.67 2.38
CA VAL A 174 -8.46 -19.08 2.09
C VAL A 174 -7.23 -19.78 1.50
N ALA A 175 -6.50 -19.13 0.60
CA ALA A 175 -5.29 -19.68 -0.02
C ALA A 175 -4.20 -19.94 1.02
N GLU A 176 -4.04 -19.05 1.99
CA GLU A 176 -3.15 -19.24 3.14
C GLU A 176 -3.57 -20.47 3.97
N LYS A 177 -4.86 -20.57 4.35
CA LYS A 177 -5.38 -21.70 5.13
C LYS A 177 -5.31 -23.04 4.40
N ALA A 178 -5.56 -23.02 3.09
CA ALA A 178 -5.40 -24.18 2.20
C ALA A 178 -3.93 -24.51 1.90
N LYS A 179 -2.97 -23.69 2.35
CA LYS A 179 -1.53 -23.83 2.06
C LYS A 179 -1.25 -23.90 0.55
N VAL A 180 -1.97 -23.10 -0.23
CA VAL A 180 -1.75 -23.01 -1.68
C VAL A 180 -0.35 -22.43 -1.91
N PRO A 181 0.51 -23.08 -2.72
CA PRO A 181 1.79 -22.52 -3.09
C PRO A 181 1.61 -21.15 -3.75
N GLN A 182 2.39 -20.16 -3.31
CA GLN A 182 2.31 -18.79 -3.82
C GLN A 182 2.46 -18.71 -5.35
N GLN A 183 3.26 -19.61 -5.95
CA GLN A 183 3.37 -19.73 -7.40
C GLN A 183 2.02 -19.99 -8.08
N LYS A 184 1.17 -20.87 -7.52
CA LYS A 184 -0.17 -21.14 -8.08
C LYS A 184 -1.09 -19.92 -8.00
N GLU A 185 -0.94 -19.09 -6.97
CA GLU A 185 -1.68 -17.82 -6.90
C GLU A 185 -1.17 -16.79 -7.91
N LEU A 186 0.14 -16.77 -8.19
CA LEU A 186 0.72 -15.95 -9.26
C LEU A 186 0.22 -16.41 -10.64
N ASP A 187 0.16 -17.72 -10.87
CA ASP A 187 -0.37 -18.33 -12.09
C ASP A 187 -1.85 -17.95 -12.27
N PHE A 188 -2.66 -18.05 -11.21
CA PHE A 188 -4.05 -17.59 -11.20
C PHE A 188 -4.18 -16.11 -11.59
N CYS A 189 -3.30 -15.24 -11.10
CA CYS A 189 -3.30 -13.83 -11.49
C CYS A 189 -2.97 -13.66 -12.99
N THR A 190 -2.00 -14.43 -13.49
CA THR A 190 -1.63 -14.46 -14.91
C THR A 190 -2.82 -14.85 -15.78
N GLU A 191 -3.55 -15.90 -15.41
CA GLU A 191 -4.77 -16.32 -16.12
C GLU A 191 -5.84 -15.22 -16.14
N LYS A 192 -6.05 -14.55 -15.01
CA LYS A 192 -7.02 -13.44 -14.92
C LYS A 192 -6.64 -12.26 -15.81
N ILE A 193 -5.36 -11.92 -15.90
CA ILE A 193 -4.85 -10.85 -16.78
C ILE A 193 -4.99 -11.23 -18.25
N LYS A 194 -4.67 -12.48 -18.62
CA LYS A 194 -4.86 -12.97 -20.00
C LYS A 194 -6.32 -12.92 -20.46
N ILE A 195 -7.26 -13.11 -19.53
CA ILE A 195 -8.70 -12.95 -19.81
C ILE A 195 -9.09 -11.48 -19.87
N ASN A 196 -8.60 -10.65 -18.95
CA ASN A 196 -8.83 -9.22 -18.93
C ASN A 196 -7.62 -8.45 -18.40
N PHE A 197 -6.90 -7.79 -19.30
CA PHE A 197 -5.73 -6.97 -18.96
C PHE A 197 -6.10 -5.73 -18.13
N SER A 198 -7.37 -5.31 -18.11
CA SER A 198 -7.88 -4.23 -17.25
C SER A 198 -8.11 -4.63 -15.79
N ASN A 199 -7.81 -5.87 -15.41
CA ASN A 199 -8.06 -6.37 -14.06
C ASN A 199 -7.03 -5.83 -13.05
N TYR A 200 -7.26 -4.61 -12.54
CA TYR A 200 -6.42 -3.97 -11.52
C TYR A 200 -6.17 -4.85 -10.29
N SER A 201 -7.19 -5.60 -9.84
CA SER A 201 -7.05 -6.45 -8.66
C SER A 201 -6.05 -7.59 -8.88
N SER A 202 -6.00 -8.14 -10.09
CA SER A 202 -5.00 -9.15 -10.45
C SER A 202 -3.59 -8.56 -10.49
N TRP A 203 -3.40 -7.40 -11.15
CA TRP A 203 -2.11 -6.68 -11.16
C TRP A 203 -1.64 -6.34 -9.74
N HIS A 204 -2.54 -5.88 -8.88
CA HIS A 204 -2.23 -5.62 -7.49
C HIS A 204 -1.81 -6.90 -6.76
N GLN A 205 -2.52 -8.01 -6.94
CA GLN A 205 -2.16 -9.28 -6.31
C GLN A 205 -0.76 -9.76 -6.75
N ARG A 206 -0.38 -9.58 -8.02
CA ARG A 206 1.01 -9.82 -8.48
C ARG A 206 2.02 -8.98 -7.72
N SER A 207 1.73 -7.69 -7.52
CA SER A 207 2.63 -6.76 -6.79
C SER A 207 2.91 -7.18 -5.35
N LEU A 208 2.03 -8.00 -4.75
CA LEU A 208 2.22 -8.58 -3.42
C LEU A 208 3.02 -9.89 -3.46
N LEU A 209 2.83 -10.72 -4.49
CA LEU A 209 3.43 -12.05 -4.61
C LEU A 209 4.87 -12.00 -5.15
N LEU A 210 5.13 -11.17 -6.15
CA LEU A 210 6.43 -11.12 -6.84
C LEU A 210 7.62 -10.79 -5.92
N PRO A 211 7.53 -9.80 -5.00
CA PRO A 211 8.64 -9.52 -4.08
C PRO A 211 8.96 -10.69 -3.13
N ILE A 212 7.98 -11.56 -2.87
CA ILE A 212 8.15 -12.72 -1.99
C ILE A 212 8.74 -13.90 -2.76
N LEU A 213 8.24 -14.15 -3.96
CA LEU A 213 8.67 -15.27 -4.82
C LEU A 213 10.04 -15.03 -5.48
N TYR A 214 10.35 -13.77 -5.81
CA TYR A 214 11.53 -13.37 -6.56
C TYR A 214 12.22 -12.18 -5.89
N PRO A 215 12.70 -12.33 -4.64
CA PRO A 215 13.27 -11.22 -3.88
C PRO A 215 14.50 -10.63 -4.59
N TYR A 216 14.65 -9.31 -4.50
CA TYR A 216 15.86 -8.63 -4.94
C TYR A 216 16.93 -8.69 -3.83
N GLU A 217 18.05 -9.34 -4.11
CA GLU A 217 19.15 -9.53 -3.16
C GLU A 217 20.30 -8.53 -3.34
N GLY A 218 20.24 -7.66 -4.36
CA GLY A 218 21.28 -6.67 -4.62
C GLY A 218 21.22 -5.43 -3.72
N GLU A 219 22.19 -4.54 -3.91
CA GLU A 219 22.41 -3.36 -3.06
C GLU A 219 21.79 -2.06 -3.60
N ALA A 220 21.01 -2.13 -4.71
CA ALA A 220 20.39 -0.94 -5.28
C ALA A 220 19.50 -0.21 -4.26
N LYS A 221 19.63 1.11 -4.19
CA LYS A 221 18.84 2.01 -3.32
C LYS A 221 18.11 3.04 -4.19
N PRO A 222 16.76 3.07 -4.19
CA PRO A 222 15.86 2.19 -3.45
C PRO A 222 15.88 0.74 -3.99
N LYS A 223 15.53 -0.22 -3.13
CA LYS A 223 15.44 -1.63 -3.51
C LYS A 223 14.42 -1.84 -4.62
N LYS A 224 14.78 -2.69 -5.56
CA LYS A 224 13.89 -3.13 -6.66
C LYS A 224 12.75 -3.98 -6.11
N PRO A 225 11.58 -3.98 -6.77
CA PRO A 225 10.44 -4.77 -6.33
C PRO A 225 10.69 -6.29 -6.40
N MET A 226 11.57 -6.75 -7.30
CA MET A 226 11.92 -8.15 -7.50
C MET A 226 13.29 -8.29 -8.17
N ASN A 227 13.79 -9.51 -8.32
CA ASN A 227 15.02 -9.79 -9.08
C ASN A 227 14.91 -9.31 -10.56
N GLU A 228 16.06 -9.11 -11.21
CA GLU A 228 16.09 -8.42 -12.52
C GLU A 228 15.56 -9.27 -13.67
N GLU A 229 15.77 -10.59 -13.61
CA GLU A 229 15.21 -11.54 -14.57
C GLU A 229 13.68 -11.46 -14.58
N LYS A 230 13.06 -11.53 -13.39
CA LYS A 230 11.61 -11.43 -13.26
C LYS A 230 11.08 -10.04 -13.60
N LEU A 231 11.82 -8.99 -13.22
CA LEU A 231 11.46 -7.62 -13.57
C LEU A 231 11.35 -7.45 -15.09
N LYS A 232 12.30 -8.00 -15.86
CA LYS A 232 12.26 -7.98 -17.32
C LYS A 232 11.01 -8.68 -17.86
N GLU A 233 10.72 -9.89 -17.41
CA GLU A 233 9.51 -10.62 -17.83
C GLU A 233 8.21 -9.83 -17.54
N GLU A 234 8.13 -9.17 -16.38
CA GLU A 234 6.95 -8.37 -16.02
C GLU A 234 6.85 -7.08 -16.86
N LEU A 235 7.98 -6.48 -17.25
CA LEU A 235 8.03 -5.33 -18.16
C LEU A 235 7.48 -5.73 -19.53
N GLU A 236 7.96 -6.83 -20.12
CA GLU A 236 7.47 -7.34 -21.41
C GLU A 236 5.96 -7.62 -21.37
N MET A 237 5.46 -8.22 -20.29
CA MET A 237 4.03 -8.52 -20.12
C MET A 237 3.18 -7.25 -19.98
N VAL A 238 3.59 -6.28 -19.14
CA VAL A 238 2.80 -5.07 -18.93
C VAL A 238 2.78 -4.18 -20.17
N LEU A 239 3.84 -4.21 -20.97
CA LEU A 239 3.90 -3.51 -22.25
C LEU A 239 2.80 -4.02 -23.19
N THR A 240 2.70 -5.33 -23.35
CA THR A 240 1.67 -5.95 -24.19
C THR A 240 0.26 -5.53 -23.75
N ALA A 241 0.01 -5.52 -22.44
CA ALA A 241 -1.26 -5.08 -21.85
C ALA A 241 -1.56 -3.59 -22.16
N ALA A 242 -0.61 -2.70 -21.87
CA ALA A 242 -0.79 -1.26 -22.03
C ALA A 242 -1.03 -0.84 -23.49
N PHE A 243 -0.43 -1.54 -24.45
CA PHE A 243 -0.60 -1.25 -25.88
C PHE A 243 -1.82 -1.93 -26.52
N THR A 244 -2.38 -2.96 -25.87
CA THR A 244 -3.63 -3.58 -26.32
C THR A 244 -4.84 -2.70 -26.03
N ASP A 245 -4.85 -2.02 -24.88
CA ASP A 245 -5.84 -0.99 -24.55
C ASP A 245 -5.15 0.21 -23.85
N PRO A 246 -4.67 1.21 -24.62
CA PRO A 246 -3.99 2.40 -24.08
C PRO A 246 -4.82 3.21 -23.09
N ASN A 247 -6.15 3.08 -23.12
CA ASN A 247 -7.04 3.79 -22.21
C ASN A 247 -7.15 3.11 -20.83
N ASP A 248 -6.75 1.83 -20.73
CA ASP A 248 -6.76 1.10 -19.47
C ASP A 248 -5.67 1.59 -18.51
N SER A 249 -6.08 2.14 -17.37
CA SER A 249 -5.13 2.67 -16.39
C SER A 249 -4.33 1.61 -15.63
N SER A 250 -4.83 0.36 -15.54
CA SER A 250 -4.29 -0.66 -14.64
C SER A 250 -2.90 -1.10 -15.05
N ALA A 251 -2.69 -1.34 -16.35
CA ALA A 251 -1.38 -1.68 -16.89
C ALA A 251 -0.37 -0.55 -16.65
N TRP A 252 -0.76 0.72 -16.88
CA TRP A 252 0.11 1.88 -16.64
C TRP A 252 0.49 2.04 -15.17
N PHE A 253 -0.45 1.83 -14.24
CA PHE A 253 -0.15 1.85 -12.81
C PHE A 253 0.80 0.73 -12.40
N TYR A 254 0.62 -0.47 -12.95
CA TYR A 254 1.52 -1.60 -12.69
C TYR A 254 2.92 -1.35 -13.26
N GLN A 255 3.01 -0.83 -14.50
CA GLN A 255 4.27 -0.43 -15.12
C GLN A 255 5.01 0.58 -14.26
N ARG A 256 4.31 1.60 -13.75
CA ARG A 256 4.90 2.59 -12.85
C ARG A 256 5.45 1.95 -11.57
N TRP A 257 4.77 0.93 -11.03
CA TRP A 257 5.28 0.21 -9.86
C TRP A 257 6.57 -0.58 -10.17
N LEU A 258 6.65 -1.23 -11.35
CA LEU A 258 7.85 -1.96 -11.79
C LEU A 258 9.11 -1.08 -11.86
N LEU A 259 8.95 0.22 -12.15
CA LEU A 259 10.06 1.18 -12.16
C LEU A 259 10.64 1.50 -10.76
N GLY A 260 10.18 0.85 -9.69
CA GLY A 260 10.85 0.93 -8.39
C GLY A 260 10.64 2.25 -7.65
N TYR A 261 9.53 2.96 -7.91
CA TYR A 261 9.09 4.11 -7.12
C TYR A 261 8.59 3.67 -5.72
N SER A 262 9.47 3.07 -4.92
CA SER A 262 9.23 2.78 -3.51
C SER A 262 9.59 4.01 -2.65
N ARG A 263 9.06 4.05 -1.43
CA ARG A 263 9.44 5.11 -0.48
C ARG A 263 10.93 4.94 -0.14
N PRO A 264 11.73 6.02 -0.11
CA PRO A 264 13.14 5.92 0.25
C PRO A 264 13.27 5.24 1.61
N GLU A 265 14.30 4.41 1.78
CA GLU A 265 14.64 3.85 3.09
C GLU A 265 15.09 4.96 4.04
N MET A 266 15.06 4.70 5.35
CA MET A 266 15.59 5.66 6.33
C MET A 266 17.11 5.75 6.14
N ALA A 267 17.61 6.97 5.94
CA ALA A 267 19.04 7.24 5.79
C ALA A 267 19.33 8.68 6.24
N VAL A 268 20.57 8.92 6.65
CA VAL A 268 21.12 10.28 6.79
C VAL A 268 21.34 10.83 5.38
N CYS A 269 20.83 12.03 5.11
CA CYS A 269 20.99 12.67 3.80
C CYS A 269 21.89 13.89 3.84
N ALA A 270 21.97 14.58 4.98
CA ALA A 270 22.88 15.69 5.17
C ALA A 270 23.24 15.83 6.65
N PHE A 271 24.46 16.29 6.92
CA PHE A 271 24.96 16.65 8.24
C PHE A 271 25.95 17.79 8.10
N ARG A 272 25.92 18.77 9.00
CA ARG A 272 26.95 19.80 9.11
C ARG A 272 27.13 20.20 10.56
N ALA A 273 28.37 20.36 10.98
CA ALA A 273 28.73 20.80 12.33
C ALA A 273 29.86 21.82 12.30
N ASN A 274 29.73 22.83 13.14
CA ASN A 274 30.78 23.81 13.45
C ASN A 274 31.04 23.81 14.98
N GLN A 275 31.91 24.70 15.46
CA GLN A 275 32.27 24.72 16.89
C GLN A 275 31.11 25.02 17.86
N GLU A 276 29.98 25.52 17.37
CA GLU A 276 28.84 25.96 18.18
C GLU A 276 27.62 25.05 18.07
N LYS A 277 27.39 24.44 16.89
CA LYS A 277 26.16 23.72 16.58
C LYS A 277 26.35 22.64 15.52
N ALA A 278 25.43 21.70 15.51
CA ALA A 278 25.28 20.71 14.45
C ALA A 278 23.83 20.58 14.00
N VAL A 279 23.65 20.28 12.71
CA VAL A 279 22.39 19.87 12.11
C VAL A 279 22.57 18.52 11.43
N ILE A 280 21.56 17.67 11.52
CA ILE A 280 21.47 16.40 10.81
C ILE A 280 20.09 16.29 10.15
N ALA A 281 20.06 15.77 8.94
CA ALA A 281 18.85 15.59 8.15
C ALA A 281 18.71 14.14 7.67
N PHE A 282 17.47 13.67 7.64
CA PHE A 282 17.12 12.29 7.29
C PHE A 282 16.10 12.23 6.15
N THR A 283 16.06 11.11 5.44
CA THR A 283 15.06 10.84 4.38
C THR A 283 13.64 10.62 4.91
N LYS A 284 13.49 10.39 6.22
CA LYS A 284 12.21 10.21 6.92
C LYS A 284 12.23 11.01 8.23
N PRO A 285 11.08 11.50 8.71
CA PRO A 285 11.03 12.21 9.98
C PRO A 285 11.25 11.24 11.15
N LEU A 286 11.98 11.69 12.17
CA LEU A 286 12.20 10.95 13.43
C LEU A 286 12.06 11.86 14.65
N PRO A 287 11.70 11.31 15.82
CA PRO A 287 11.82 12.04 17.09
C PRO A 287 13.30 12.19 17.48
N SER A 288 13.60 13.18 18.32
CA SER A 288 14.96 13.32 18.88
C SER A 288 15.31 12.23 19.90
N LYS A 289 14.30 11.64 20.55
CA LYS A 289 14.49 10.61 21.56
C LYS A 289 15.10 9.36 20.93
N GLY A 290 16.27 8.96 21.44
CA GLY A 290 16.98 7.76 21.01
C GLY A 290 17.93 7.98 19.83
N LEU A 291 18.06 9.21 19.32
CA LEU A 291 19.10 9.56 18.36
C LEU A 291 20.46 9.66 19.06
N LYS A 292 21.43 8.90 18.57
CA LYS A 292 22.84 8.98 18.94
C LYS A 292 23.65 9.30 17.68
N VAL A 293 24.49 10.31 17.77
CA VAL A 293 25.37 10.74 16.68
C VAL A 293 26.77 10.81 17.22
N THR A 294 27.68 10.02 16.64
CA THR A 294 29.08 9.92 17.10
C THR A 294 30.01 10.31 15.97
N LEU A 295 30.83 11.32 16.22
CA LEU A 295 31.96 11.68 15.36
C LEU A 295 33.13 10.74 15.66
N LYS A 296 33.76 10.19 14.63
CA LYS A 296 34.85 9.21 14.77
C LYS A 296 36.07 9.58 13.94
N SER A 297 37.24 9.33 14.51
CA SER A 297 38.53 9.30 13.84
C SER A 297 39.25 7.99 14.17
N SER A 298 40.48 7.81 13.71
CA SER A 298 41.28 6.62 13.98
C SER A 298 41.41 6.31 15.49
N ASP A 299 41.51 7.35 16.32
CA ASP A 299 41.89 7.22 17.73
C ASP A 299 40.96 7.97 18.69
N LYS A 300 39.96 8.71 18.17
CA LYS A 300 39.08 9.57 18.97
C LYS A 300 37.62 9.41 18.54
N GLU A 301 36.74 9.47 19.51
CA GLU A 301 35.29 9.52 19.29
C GLU A 301 34.67 10.65 20.13
N GLN A 302 33.66 11.32 19.58
CA GLN A 302 32.89 12.34 20.28
C GLN A 302 31.40 12.15 19.99
N GLU A 303 30.62 11.85 21.02
CA GLU A 303 29.16 11.79 20.93
C GLU A 303 28.56 13.20 21.00
N LEU A 304 27.66 13.50 20.06
CA LEU A 304 26.82 14.69 20.04
C LEU A 304 25.47 14.35 20.67
N THR A 305 25.13 15.04 21.76
CA THR A 305 23.91 14.80 22.55
C THR A 305 22.93 15.97 22.43
N GLU A 306 21.79 15.92 23.15
CA GLU A 306 20.83 17.04 23.25
C GLU A 306 20.14 17.48 21.94
N TRP A 307 19.94 16.52 21.03
CA TRP A 307 19.21 16.76 19.78
C TRP A 307 17.77 17.22 20.01
N ARG A 308 17.33 18.18 19.19
CA ARG A 308 15.95 18.71 19.15
C ARG A 308 15.48 18.90 17.72
N THR A 309 14.18 18.80 17.49
CA THR A 309 13.57 19.05 16.18
C THR A 309 13.72 20.52 15.77
N VAL A 310 13.90 20.80 14.48
CA VAL A 310 14.05 22.17 13.96
C VAL A 310 12.69 22.88 13.88
N ASN A 311 11.63 22.13 13.61
CA ASN A 311 10.24 22.56 13.55
C ASN A 311 9.54 22.64 14.92
N LEU A 312 10.22 22.27 16.01
CA LEU A 312 9.69 22.21 17.39
C LEU A 312 8.51 21.23 17.59
N GLY A 313 8.26 20.35 16.63
CA GLY A 313 7.27 19.27 16.70
C GLY A 313 7.82 17.98 17.33
N PRO A 314 6.99 16.94 17.49
CA PRO A 314 7.39 15.66 18.08
C PRO A 314 8.36 14.84 17.20
N SER A 315 8.38 15.12 15.89
CA SER A 315 9.30 14.53 14.91
C SER A 315 9.59 15.52 13.80
N ASP A 316 10.77 15.41 13.21
CA ASP A 316 11.20 16.26 12.10
C ASP A 316 12.17 15.51 11.20
N TYR A 317 12.29 15.95 9.95
CA TYR A 317 13.33 15.50 9.03
C TYR A 317 14.70 16.04 9.43
N MET A 318 14.73 17.19 10.13
CA MET A 318 15.95 17.85 10.57
C MET A 318 15.99 17.92 12.10
N LEU A 319 17.15 17.60 12.66
CA LEU A 319 17.44 17.76 14.07
C LEU A 319 18.67 18.61 14.24
N LYS A 320 18.70 19.39 15.31
CA LYS A 320 19.83 20.26 15.67
C LYS A 320 20.28 20.05 17.09
N THR A 321 21.53 20.35 17.36
CA THR A 321 22.10 20.41 18.71
C THR A 321 23.17 21.50 18.82
N THR A 322 23.54 21.87 20.05
CA THR A 322 24.65 22.76 20.37
C THR A 322 25.89 21.96 20.74
N ILE A 323 27.04 22.36 20.22
CA ILE A 323 28.34 21.75 20.50
C ILE A 323 29.04 22.55 21.61
N LYS A 324 29.77 21.85 22.49
CA LYS A 324 30.56 22.49 23.54
C LYS A 324 31.78 23.19 22.91
N ALA A 325 32.01 24.44 23.28
CA ALA A 325 33.12 25.25 22.77
C ALA A 325 34.49 24.57 23.00
N GLY A 326 35.37 24.61 21.99
CA GLY A 326 36.75 24.12 22.06
C GLY A 326 37.03 22.75 21.40
N SER A 327 36.04 22.09 20.81
CA SER A 327 36.26 20.88 20.00
C SER A 327 36.85 21.24 18.64
N ASP A 328 38.07 20.77 18.34
CA ASP A 328 38.59 20.76 16.97
C ASP A 328 37.89 19.64 16.18
N LEU A 329 36.87 20.00 15.41
CA LEU A 329 36.05 19.03 14.68
C LEU A 329 36.76 18.40 13.48
N LYS A 330 37.81 19.04 12.95
CA LYS A 330 38.51 18.58 11.74
C LYS A 330 39.27 17.28 11.95
N ILE A 331 39.47 16.88 13.20
CA ILE A 331 40.13 15.62 13.53
C ILE A 331 39.25 14.40 13.24
N PHE A 332 37.94 14.59 13.09
CA PHE A 332 36.98 13.52 12.84
C PHE A 332 36.75 13.33 11.34
N ASN A 333 36.85 12.07 10.89
CA ASN A 333 36.75 11.71 9.49
C ASN A 333 35.43 11.01 9.15
N TYR A 334 34.70 10.53 10.17
CA TYR A 334 33.47 9.77 10.00
C TYR A 334 32.39 10.19 10.99
N ILE A 335 31.14 9.94 10.61
CA ILE A 335 29.98 10.02 11.48
C ILE A 335 29.24 8.68 11.49
N GLU A 336 28.90 8.22 12.69
CA GLU A 336 28.05 7.07 12.94
C GLU A 336 26.74 7.55 13.57
N VAL A 337 25.61 7.09 13.04
CA VAL A 337 24.28 7.51 13.48
C VAL A 337 23.46 6.30 13.86
N CYS A 338 22.97 6.30 15.09
CA CYS A 338 22.16 5.21 15.64
C CYS A 338 20.84 5.75 16.16
N THR A 339 19.75 5.07 15.80
CA THR A 339 18.37 5.31 16.23
C THR A 339 17.73 3.96 16.56
N PRO A 340 16.57 3.93 17.23
CA PRO A 340 15.88 2.66 17.50
C PRO A 340 15.50 1.85 16.25
N LEU A 341 15.48 2.47 15.06
CA LEU A 341 15.00 1.86 13.81
C LEU A 341 16.07 1.77 12.72
N TYR A 342 17.24 2.37 12.94
CA TYR A 342 18.27 2.56 11.91
C TYR A 342 19.62 2.80 12.56
N THR A 343 20.64 2.08 12.09
CA THR A 343 22.05 2.34 12.36
C THR A 343 22.75 2.53 11.03
N SER A 344 23.50 3.63 10.89
CA SER A 344 24.29 3.88 9.69
C SER A 344 25.57 3.05 9.69
N GLU A 345 26.11 2.81 8.50
CA GLU A 345 27.55 2.56 8.36
C GLU A 345 28.34 3.83 8.69
N LEU A 346 29.68 3.74 8.74
CA LEU A 346 30.53 4.92 8.92
C LEU A 346 30.42 5.82 7.68
N LEU A 347 29.80 6.99 7.85
CA LEU A 347 29.60 7.95 6.77
C LEU A 347 30.80 8.91 6.73
N PRO A 348 31.43 9.15 5.56
CA PRO A 348 32.62 9.98 5.46
C PRO A 348 32.29 11.47 5.63
N LEU A 349 33.10 12.17 6.41
CA LEU A 349 33.01 13.62 6.58
C LEU A 349 33.97 14.34 5.63
N THR A 350 33.54 15.50 5.15
CA THR A 350 34.36 16.45 4.37
C THR A 350 34.52 17.74 5.16
N THR A 351 35.70 18.35 5.07
CA THR A 351 36.00 19.61 5.76
C THR A 351 35.68 20.81 4.86
N PHE A 352 35.02 21.81 5.42
CA PHE A 352 34.77 23.10 4.78
C PHE A 352 35.10 24.22 5.76
N HIS A 353 36.20 24.95 5.52
CA HIS A 353 36.76 25.90 6.48
C HIS A 353 36.98 25.25 7.87
N ASP A 354 36.23 25.69 8.89
CA ASP A 354 36.24 25.15 10.26
C ASP A 354 35.12 24.14 10.55
N ASP A 355 34.29 23.88 9.54
CA ASP A 355 33.15 22.96 9.63
C ASP A 355 33.52 21.59 9.08
N ILE A 356 32.76 20.60 9.52
CA ILE A 356 32.70 19.27 8.93
C ILE A 356 31.28 19.01 8.42
N TYR A 357 31.14 18.33 7.30
CA TYR A 357 29.85 18.00 6.74
C TYR A 357 29.83 16.65 6.04
N TYR A 358 28.63 16.09 5.92
CA TYR A 358 28.32 14.95 5.07
C TYR A 358 27.11 15.32 4.21
N PHE A 359 27.14 14.95 2.95
CA PHE A 359 26.02 15.16 2.05
C PHE A 359 25.89 13.99 1.09
N GLN A 360 24.68 13.46 0.99
CA GLN A 360 24.33 12.44 0.01
C GLN A 360 23.16 12.97 -0.81
N ALA A 361 23.42 13.29 -2.07
CA ALA A 361 22.38 13.71 -2.98
C ALA A 361 21.30 12.61 -3.10
N LEU A 362 20.04 13.04 -3.28
CA LEU A 362 18.91 12.14 -3.47
C LEU A 362 19.14 11.32 -4.74
N VAL A 363 19.17 9.98 -4.62
CA VAL A 363 19.39 9.10 -5.78
C VAL A 363 18.21 9.24 -6.75
N SER A 364 18.51 9.63 -7.99
CA SER A 364 17.51 9.95 -9.01
C SER A 364 17.00 8.73 -9.77
N SER A 365 17.80 7.66 -9.82
CA SER A 365 17.57 6.49 -10.66
C SER A 365 18.10 5.22 -9.99
N THR A 366 17.35 4.13 -10.13
CA THR A 366 17.79 2.79 -9.77
C THR A 366 18.74 2.29 -10.85
N ALA A 367 19.89 1.73 -10.48
CA ALA A 367 20.78 1.07 -11.46
C ALA A 367 20.12 -0.23 -11.94
N TYR A 368 20.14 -0.50 -13.24
CA TYR A 368 19.57 -1.71 -13.87
C TYR A 368 20.66 -2.46 -14.65
N THR A 369 20.53 -3.77 -14.83
CA THR A 369 21.35 -4.54 -15.78
C THR A 369 21.10 -4.05 -17.21
N ASP A 370 22.06 -4.32 -18.11
CA ASP A 370 21.92 -3.97 -19.52
C ASP A 370 20.66 -4.56 -20.15
N ASP A 371 20.31 -5.82 -19.80
CA ASP A 371 19.09 -6.48 -20.27
C ASP A 371 17.80 -5.74 -19.87
N VAL A 372 17.72 -5.26 -18.63
CA VAL A 372 16.55 -4.49 -18.16
C VAL A 372 16.57 -3.09 -18.76
N LEU A 373 17.74 -2.46 -18.88
CA LEU A 373 17.87 -1.14 -19.53
C LEU A 373 17.41 -1.18 -20.99
N ASP A 374 17.75 -2.24 -21.72
CA ASP A 374 17.34 -2.39 -23.11
C ASP A 374 15.82 -2.58 -23.24
N GLU A 375 15.20 -3.31 -22.31
CA GLU A 375 13.74 -3.41 -22.25
C GLU A 375 13.09 -2.05 -21.93
N LEU A 376 13.63 -1.29 -20.97
CA LEU A 376 13.14 0.06 -20.65
C LEU A 376 13.26 1.02 -21.85
N LYS A 377 14.36 0.95 -22.61
CA LYS A 377 14.53 1.73 -23.85
C LYS A 377 13.53 1.31 -24.92
N ALA A 378 13.29 0.01 -25.09
CA ALA A 378 12.28 -0.51 -26.02
C ALA A 378 10.87 0.01 -25.66
N HIS A 379 10.51 -0.04 -24.38
CA HIS A 379 9.28 0.55 -23.86
C HIS A 379 9.17 2.05 -24.16
N LEU A 380 10.25 2.82 -23.95
CA LEU A 380 10.25 4.25 -24.21
C LEU A 380 10.03 4.53 -25.70
N GLN A 381 10.74 3.81 -26.57
CA GLN A 381 10.55 3.94 -28.02
C GLN A 381 9.12 3.64 -28.44
N MET A 382 8.50 2.59 -27.89
CA MET A 382 7.11 2.28 -28.18
C MET A 382 6.15 3.36 -27.70
N CYS A 383 6.39 3.93 -26.50
CA CYS A 383 5.59 5.04 -26.00
C CYS A 383 5.73 6.26 -26.92
N GLU A 384 6.93 6.56 -27.39
CA GLU A 384 7.17 7.65 -28.35
C GLU A 384 6.42 7.42 -29.67
N ASN A 385 6.47 6.21 -30.21
CA ASN A 385 5.70 5.84 -31.40
C ASN A 385 4.18 6.03 -31.16
N LEU A 386 3.66 5.64 -30.00
CA LEU A 386 2.23 5.82 -29.68
C LEU A 386 1.87 7.31 -29.57
N LEU A 387 2.75 8.16 -29.05
CA LEU A 387 2.53 9.61 -28.99
C LEU A 387 2.50 10.28 -30.37
N GLU A 388 3.03 9.65 -31.42
CA GLU A 388 2.86 10.14 -32.79
C GLU A 388 1.41 10.04 -33.26
N TYR A 389 0.68 9.01 -32.80
CA TYR A 389 -0.74 8.78 -33.15
C TYR A 389 -1.70 9.38 -32.11
N GLU A 390 -1.35 9.29 -30.83
CA GLU A 390 -2.12 9.77 -29.69
C GLU A 390 -1.31 10.79 -28.87
N PRO A 391 -1.06 11.99 -29.40
CA PRO A 391 -0.15 12.96 -28.80
C PRO A 391 -0.57 13.41 -27.39
N ASP A 392 -1.86 13.32 -27.09
CA ASP A 392 -2.44 13.75 -25.82
C ASP A 392 -2.81 12.55 -24.93
N SER A 393 -2.24 11.37 -25.19
CA SER A 393 -2.34 10.24 -24.25
C SER A 393 -1.56 10.56 -22.98
N LYS A 394 -2.30 10.93 -21.93
CA LYS A 394 -1.73 11.26 -20.62
C LYS A 394 -0.94 10.11 -19.98
N TRP A 395 -1.35 8.87 -20.23
CA TRP A 395 -0.68 7.70 -19.68
C TRP A 395 0.67 7.51 -20.37
N THR A 396 0.69 7.59 -21.69
CA THR A 396 1.90 7.46 -22.49
C THR A 396 2.88 8.60 -22.23
N LEU A 397 2.41 9.84 -22.11
CA LEU A 397 3.25 10.99 -21.73
C LEU A 397 3.90 10.78 -20.35
N LEU A 398 3.10 10.40 -19.34
CA LEU A 398 3.61 10.22 -17.99
C LEU A 398 4.58 9.04 -17.91
N THR A 399 4.22 7.89 -18.50
CA THR A 399 5.09 6.70 -18.53
C THR A 399 6.39 6.98 -19.28
N SER A 400 6.36 7.71 -20.40
CA SER A 400 7.59 8.11 -21.11
C SER A 400 8.50 8.97 -20.22
N ALA A 401 7.95 9.94 -19.51
CA ALA A 401 8.73 10.78 -18.59
C ALA A 401 9.36 9.95 -17.44
N LEU A 402 8.61 8.97 -16.91
CA LEU A 402 9.11 8.06 -15.87
C LEU A 402 10.17 7.09 -16.40
N LEU A 403 10.03 6.59 -17.62
CA LEU A 403 11.02 5.74 -18.31
C LEU A 403 12.30 6.50 -18.60
N MET A 404 12.21 7.71 -19.16
CA MET A 404 13.33 8.62 -19.36
C MET A 404 14.15 8.81 -18.09
N ARG A 405 13.46 9.02 -16.96
CA ARG A 405 14.09 9.15 -15.66
C ARG A 405 14.77 7.85 -15.20
N ALA A 406 14.13 6.70 -15.40
CA ALA A 406 14.68 5.38 -15.04
C ALA A 406 15.91 5.00 -15.88
N ILE A 407 15.90 5.32 -17.17
CA ILE A 407 16.99 5.03 -18.12
C ILE A 407 18.18 5.98 -17.91
N GLY A 408 17.91 7.28 -17.71
CA GLY A 408 18.96 8.29 -17.59
C GLY A 408 18.40 9.64 -17.20
N SER A 409 18.22 9.86 -15.89
CA SER A 409 17.61 11.07 -15.31
C SER A 409 18.25 12.37 -15.79
N GLN A 410 19.58 12.44 -15.85
CA GLN A 410 20.34 13.63 -16.26
C GLN A 410 20.24 13.84 -17.78
N THR A 411 20.46 12.80 -18.58
CA THR A 411 20.44 12.86 -20.04
C THR A 411 19.07 13.27 -20.59
N TYR A 412 17.98 12.74 -20.01
CA TYR A 412 16.63 13.01 -20.45
C TYR A 412 15.92 14.12 -19.67
N HIS A 413 16.60 14.79 -18.73
CA HIS A 413 15.97 15.72 -17.78
C HIS A 413 15.03 16.72 -18.46
N SER A 414 15.53 17.48 -19.43
CA SER A 414 14.76 18.50 -20.15
C SER A 414 13.58 17.91 -20.93
N LYS A 415 13.76 16.74 -21.57
CA LYS A 415 12.69 16.09 -22.34
C LYS A 415 11.57 15.59 -21.42
N ALA A 416 11.94 15.00 -20.28
CA ALA A 416 10.98 14.53 -19.29
C ALA A 416 10.17 15.68 -18.68
N LEU A 417 10.81 16.83 -18.39
CA LEU A 417 10.11 18.04 -17.93
C LEU A 417 9.15 18.60 -18.98
N ASN A 418 9.52 18.62 -20.26
CA ASN A 418 8.60 19.05 -21.33
C ASN A 418 7.34 18.17 -21.40
N TYR A 419 7.45 16.87 -21.12
CA TYR A 419 6.29 15.98 -21.06
C TYR A 419 5.42 16.27 -19.84
N LEU A 420 6.02 16.55 -18.68
CA LEU A 420 5.28 17.00 -17.49
C LEU A 420 4.58 18.34 -17.71
N GLU A 421 5.20 19.28 -18.42
CA GLU A 421 4.60 20.54 -18.82
C GLU A 421 3.40 20.32 -19.75
N LYS A 422 3.54 19.45 -20.76
CA LYS A 422 2.42 19.09 -21.64
C LYS A 422 1.26 18.47 -20.85
N LEU A 423 1.54 17.58 -19.92
CA LEU A 423 0.55 16.93 -19.05
C LEU A 423 -0.27 17.91 -18.21
N GLN A 424 0.28 19.08 -17.85
CA GLN A 424 -0.47 20.13 -17.15
C GLN A 424 -1.67 20.63 -17.96
N THR A 425 -1.59 20.57 -19.28
CA THR A 425 -2.69 20.96 -20.18
C THR A 425 -3.60 19.79 -20.52
N VAL A 426 -3.01 18.63 -20.83
CA VAL A 426 -3.73 17.41 -21.25
C VAL A 426 -4.56 16.79 -20.11
N ASP A 427 -4.07 16.81 -18.87
CA ASP A 427 -4.79 16.32 -17.69
C ASP A 427 -4.86 17.41 -16.61
N ASN A 428 -5.53 18.51 -16.96
CA ASN A 428 -5.60 19.75 -16.17
C ASN A 428 -6.05 19.57 -14.70
N LEU A 429 -6.89 18.58 -14.42
CA LEU A 429 -7.33 18.27 -13.04
C LEU A 429 -6.17 17.80 -12.16
N ARG A 430 -5.02 17.42 -12.75
CA ARG A 430 -3.78 17.04 -12.06
C ARG A 430 -2.61 17.97 -12.39
N GLU A 431 -2.86 19.18 -12.89
CA GLU A 431 -1.84 20.19 -13.18
C GLU A 431 -0.82 20.35 -12.02
N ASN A 432 -1.32 20.57 -10.80
CA ASN A 432 -0.46 20.76 -9.63
C ASN A 432 0.37 19.51 -9.29
N TYR A 433 -0.15 18.31 -9.54
CA TYR A 433 0.60 17.08 -9.35
C TYR A 433 1.80 17.02 -10.31
N TYR A 434 1.64 17.43 -11.57
CA TYR A 434 2.76 17.45 -12.52
C TYR A 434 3.78 18.56 -12.20
N LYS A 435 3.33 19.73 -11.73
CA LYS A 435 4.22 20.80 -11.24
C LYS A 435 5.04 20.37 -10.03
N ASP A 436 4.42 19.69 -9.08
CA ASP A 436 5.10 19.16 -7.89
C ASP A 436 6.09 18.06 -8.29
N LEU A 437 5.72 17.19 -9.24
CA LEU A 437 6.61 16.15 -9.76
C LEU A 437 7.81 16.76 -10.52
N ALA A 438 7.58 17.76 -11.36
CA ALA A 438 8.65 18.51 -12.04
C ALA A 438 9.59 19.18 -11.04
N SER A 439 9.02 19.86 -10.04
CA SER A 439 9.78 20.52 -8.97
C SER A 439 10.67 19.53 -8.21
N LYS A 440 10.15 18.33 -7.90
CA LYS A 440 10.93 17.24 -7.30
C LYS A 440 12.13 16.86 -8.16
N TRP A 441 11.91 16.67 -9.46
CA TRP A 441 12.96 16.19 -10.38
C TRP A 441 14.03 17.25 -10.60
N ILE A 442 13.62 18.51 -10.68
CA ILE A 442 14.52 19.66 -10.78
C ILE A 442 15.39 19.78 -9.53
N LEU A 443 14.79 19.66 -8.34
CA LEU A 443 15.53 19.73 -7.08
C LEU A 443 16.52 18.55 -6.96
N GLU A 444 16.11 17.34 -7.29
CA GLU A 444 17.00 16.16 -7.33
C GLU A 444 18.20 16.38 -8.26
N ASN A 445 17.97 16.91 -9.46
CA ASN A 445 19.04 17.20 -10.41
C ASN A 445 19.99 18.26 -9.87
N ALA A 446 19.45 19.37 -9.34
CA ALA A 446 20.23 20.45 -8.77
C ALA A 446 21.08 19.99 -7.57
N LEU A 447 20.56 19.13 -6.69
CA LEU A 447 21.30 18.57 -5.57
C LEU A 447 22.41 17.61 -6.01
N MET A 448 22.15 16.81 -7.06
CA MET A 448 23.19 16.00 -7.67
C MET A 448 24.31 16.84 -8.25
N ASP A 449 23.98 17.89 -8.99
CA ASP A 449 24.98 18.76 -9.58
C ASP A 449 25.77 19.48 -8.49
N TRP A 450 25.09 20.00 -7.47
CA TRP A 450 25.70 20.66 -6.31
C TRP A 450 26.70 19.76 -5.56
N SER A 451 26.36 18.47 -5.37
CA SER A 451 27.25 17.48 -4.73
C SER A 451 28.58 17.27 -5.44
N LYS A 452 28.69 17.67 -6.72
CA LYS A 452 29.90 17.56 -7.54
C LYS A 452 30.66 18.89 -7.66
N THR A 453 30.12 19.98 -7.10
CA THR A 453 30.75 21.31 -7.16
C THR A 453 31.60 21.59 -5.94
N GLU A 454 32.59 22.48 -6.07
CA GLU A 454 33.34 23.03 -4.92
C GLU A 454 32.50 24.00 -4.07
N ASN A 455 31.28 24.35 -4.53
CA ASN A 455 30.39 25.28 -3.84
C ASN A 455 29.61 24.63 -2.69
N ILE A 456 29.68 23.32 -2.51
CA ILE A 456 29.07 22.65 -1.34
C ILE A 456 30.00 22.81 -0.12
N PRO A 457 29.47 23.12 1.08
CA PRO A 457 28.10 23.45 1.44
C PRO A 457 27.82 24.97 1.46
N LYS A 458 28.59 25.78 0.75
CA LYS A 458 28.48 27.25 0.76
C LYS A 458 27.17 27.76 0.16
N GLN A 459 26.97 27.59 -1.15
CA GLN A 459 25.84 28.21 -1.86
C GLN A 459 25.19 27.22 -2.82
N LEU A 460 23.86 27.17 -2.81
CA LEU A 460 23.05 26.48 -3.80
C LEU A 460 22.19 27.50 -4.57
N ASN A 461 22.33 27.55 -5.89
CA ASN A 461 21.53 28.43 -6.74
C ASN A 461 20.36 27.67 -7.38
N LEU A 462 19.13 28.03 -7.01
CA LEU A 462 17.88 27.52 -7.57
C LEU A 462 17.05 28.63 -8.25
N ASN A 463 17.59 29.85 -8.37
CA ASN A 463 16.84 31.04 -8.78
C ASN A 463 16.35 30.96 -10.23
N ASP A 464 17.16 30.39 -11.12
CA ASP A 464 16.90 30.39 -12.57
C ASP A 464 16.05 29.19 -13.05
N LEU A 465 15.61 28.33 -12.12
CA LEU A 465 14.89 27.10 -12.40
C LEU A 465 13.38 27.38 -12.55
N LYS A 466 12.96 27.83 -13.74
CA LYS A 466 11.59 28.30 -14.01
C LYS A 466 10.46 27.33 -13.65
N GLN A 467 10.68 26.02 -13.82
CA GLN A 467 9.68 24.98 -13.52
C GLN A 467 9.72 24.51 -12.05
N LEU A 468 10.66 25.00 -11.24
CA LEU A 468 10.71 24.75 -9.80
C LEU A 468 9.70 25.66 -9.10
N THR A 469 8.56 25.09 -8.72
CA THR A 469 7.45 25.84 -8.11
C THR A 469 7.31 25.57 -6.62
N THR A 470 7.93 24.51 -6.09
CA THR A 470 7.94 24.15 -4.67
C THR A 470 9.23 23.41 -4.30
N LEU A 471 9.58 23.37 -3.01
CA LEU A 471 10.71 22.58 -2.49
C LEU A 471 10.16 21.29 -1.86
N THR A 472 10.33 20.15 -2.53
CA THR A 472 9.76 18.87 -2.08
C THR A 472 10.54 18.21 -0.94
N ASP A 473 11.85 18.47 -0.88
CA ASP A 473 12.77 17.82 0.04
C ASP A 473 13.71 18.86 0.69
N PRO A 474 13.16 19.85 1.44
CA PRO A 474 13.94 20.97 2.00
C PRO A 474 15.01 20.53 3.01
N GLN A 475 14.89 19.34 3.58
CA GLN A 475 15.86 18.79 4.52
C GLN A 475 17.26 18.61 3.93
N TYR A 476 17.40 18.46 2.62
CA TYR A 476 18.70 18.39 1.94
C TYR A 476 19.42 19.74 1.90
N LEU A 477 18.70 20.83 2.15
CA LEU A 477 19.21 22.19 2.01
C LEU A 477 19.79 22.73 3.32
N CYS A 478 19.61 22.03 4.44
CA CYS A 478 19.92 22.51 5.78
C CYS A 478 21.41 22.74 6.05
N ILE A 479 22.28 22.19 5.20
CA ILE A 479 23.72 22.37 5.31
C ILE A 479 24.21 23.60 4.54
N ALA A 480 23.40 24.20 3.67
CA ALA A 480 23.81 25.35 2.85
C ALA A 480 24.02 26.60 3.73
N ASP A 481 25.04 27.43 3.46
CA ASP A 481 25.10 28.79 4.05
C ASP A 481 24.05 29.70 3.40
N GLU A 482 23.92 29.61 2.07
CA GLU A 482 23.02 30.44 1.29
C GLU A 482 22.27 29.62 0.23
N ILE A 483 20.98 29.89 0.07
CA ILE A 483 20.13 29.28 -0.95
C ILE A 483 19.50 30.40 -1.76
N LEU A 484 19.88 30.51 -3.04
CA LEU A 484 19.31 31.51 -3.93
C LEU A 484 18.00 30.96 -4.51
N LEU A 485 16.89 31.57 -4.14
CA LEU A 485 15.55 31.23 -4.59
C LEU A 485 14.96 32.35 -5.46
N SER A 486 14.06 31.97 -6.37
CA SER A 486 13.20 32.93 -7.05
C SER A 486 12.27 33.62 -6.04
N ASP A 487 11.81 34.83 -6.34
CA ASP A 487 10.98 35.60 -5.42
C ASP A 487 9.67 34.87 -5.06
N ASN A 488 9.08 34.16 -6.04
CA ASN A 488 7.91 33.32 -5.79
C ASN A 488 8.19 32.20 -4.77
N LEU A 489 9.35 31.54 -4.87
CA LEU A 489 9.73 30.48 -3.93
C LEU A 489 10.04 31.04 -2.54
N LYS A 490 10.67 32.21 -2.44
CA LYS A 490 10.94 32.87 -1.15
C LYS A 490 9.65 33.11 -0.36
N GLU A 491 8.60 33.60 -1.03
CA GLU A 491 7.29 33.84 -0.40
C GLU A 491 6.62 32.55 0.08
N ARG A 492 6.83 31.42 -0.63
CA ARG A 492 6.21 30.13 -0.29
C ARG A 492 7.01 29.31 0.73
N CYS A 493 8.32 29.52 0.80
CA CYS A 493 9.25 28.72 1.61
C CYS A 493 9.79 29.49 2.83
N THR A 494 8.95 30.28 3.49
CA THR A 494 9.34 31.10 4.67
C THR A 494 9.81 30.31 5.88
N ALA A 495 9.50 29.01 5.93
CA ALA A 495 9.94 28.10 6.98
C ALA A 495 11.27 27.39 6.67
N LEU A 496 11.82 27.57 5.46
CA LEU A 496 13.15 27.05 5.11
C LEU A 496 14.19 27.72 6.01
N LYS A 497 15.12 26.91 6.53
CA LYS A 497 16.23 27.42 7.34
C LYS A 497 17.54 26.93 6.76
N THR A 498 18.46 27.85 6.47
CA THR A 498 19.84 27.54 6.11
C THR A 498 20.63 27.12 7.35
N PHE A 499 21.85 26.63 7.17
CA PHE A 499 22.72 26.28 8.30
C PHE A 499 22.95 27.48 9.23
N GLN A 500 22.97 28.71 8.70
CA GLN A 500 23.14 29.93 9.49
C GLN A 500 21.92 30.23 10.37
N GLU A 501 20.71 29.92 9.89
CA GLU A 501 19.44 30.22 10.57
C GLU A 501 18.99 29.14 11.57
N ILE A 502 19.48 27.90 11.42
CA ILE A 502 19.22 26.77 12.33
C ILE A 502 20.00 26.93 13.63
#